data_AF-A0A966PJB6-F1
#
_entry.id   AF-A0A966PJB6-F1
#
_cell.length_a   1.000
_cell.length_b   1.000
_cell.length_c   1.000
_cell.angle_alpha   90.00
_cell.angle_beta   90.00
_cell.angle_gamma   90.00
#
_symmetry.space_group_name_H-M   'P 1'
#
loop_
_entity.id
_entity.type
_entity.pdbx_description
1 polymer ?
#
loop_
_entity_poly.entity_id
_entity_poly.type
_entity_poly.pdbx_seq_one_letter_code
_entity_poly.pdbx_strand_id
1 'polypeptide(L)'
;MNKPYKIIGTLPQIKDPLLVVMMTGWIDTSSAAAAAIELVTKETSAIKIIDFDIDTFVDFRARRPIMELREGVNTKLVWSTPEIALGRDINDKDILLLTGPEPDTHWNLFAETIADI
;
A
#
# COMPACT_ATOMS: atom_id res chain seq x y z
N MET A 1 14.77 16.09 5.73
CA MET A 1 14.20 14.95 6.46
C MET A 1 14.25 13.73 5.54
N ASN A 2 14.43 12.53 6.10
CA ASN A 2 14.36 11.31 5.29
C ASN A 2 12.92 11.12 4.82
N LYS A 3 12.72 10.70 3.57
CA LYS A 3 11.39 10.39 3.05
C LYS A 3 10.81 9.19 3.81
N PRO A 4 9.58 9.22 4.35
CA PRO A 4 9.02 8.13 5.15
C PRO A 4 8.46 7.01 4.25
N TYR A 5 9.20 6.66 3.20
CA TYR A 5 8.88 5.60 2.26
C TYR A 5 10.13 5.13 1.52
N LYS A 6 10.07 3.93 0.96
CA LYS A 6 11.12 3.32 0.13
C LYS A 6 10.59 3.08 -1.27
N ILE A 7 11.40 3.39 -2.26
CA ILE A 7 11.14 3.00 -3.65
C ILE A 7 11.61 1.56 -3.84
N ILE A 8 10.76 0.74 -4.45
CA ILE A 8 11.05 -0.65 -4.78
C ILE A 8 11.49 -0.71 -6.25
N GLY A 9 12.74 -1.10 -6.47
CA GLY A 9 13.31 -1.17 -7.82
C GLY A 9 13.52 0.21 -8.46
N THR A 10 13.33 0.29 -9.77
CA THR A 10 13.47 1.53 -10.54
C THR A 10 12.10 2.08 -10.87
N LEU A 11 11.85 3.36 -10.56
CA LEU A 11 10.61 4.02 -10.94
C LEU A 11 10.53 4.18 -12.47
N PRO A 12 9.46 3.70 -13.11
CA PRO A 12 9.23 3.96 -14.53
C PRO A 12 8.80 5.42 -14.73
N GLN A 13 8.96 5.92 -15.95
CA GLN A 13 8.29 7.16 -16.34
C GLN A 13 6.82 6.88 -16.63
N ILE A 14 5.95 7.60 -15.94
CA ILE A 14 4.50 7.54 -16.09
C ILE A 14 3.97 8.92 -16.49
N LYS A 15 2.81 8.96 -17.15
CA LYS A 15 2.22 10.22 -17.62
C LYS A 15 0.77 10.33 -17.18
N ASP A 16 0.46 11.42 -16.47
CA ASP A 16 -0.89 11.77 -16.01
C ASP A 16 -1.63 10.57 -15.35
N PRO A 17 -1.02 9.92 -14.34
CA PRO A 17 -1.57 8.70 -13.76
C PRO A 17 -2.88 8.97 -13.01
N LEU A 18 -3.74 7.95 -12.94
CA LEU A 18 -4.88 7.95 -12.01
C LEU A 18 -4.45 7.29 -10.69
N LEU A 19 -4.63 7.97 -9.56
CA LEU A 19 -4.49 7.38 -8.24
C LEU A 19 -5.84 6.87 -7.74
N VAL A 20 -5.91 5.58 -7.41
CA VAL A 20 -7.03 4.95 -6.70
C VAL A 20 -6.56 4.63 -5.28
N VAL A 21 -7.35 5.03 -4.29
CA VAL A 21 -7.02 4.84 -2.86
C VAL A 21 -8.04 3.92 -2.23
N MET A 22 -7.56 2.84 -1.61
CA MET A 22 -8.37 1.99 -0.73
C MET A 22 -7.50 1.59 0.45
N MET A 23 -7.87 2.04 1.65
CA MET A 23 -7.15 1.70 2.87
C MET A 23 -8.03 0.88 3.82
N THR A 24 -7.39 0.10 4.67
CA THR A 24 -8.05 -0.80 5.63
C THR A 24 -7.90 -0.28 7.06
N GLY A 25 -8.97 -0.31 7.84
CA GLY A 25 -8.96 0.16 9.23
C GLY A 25 -10.27 0.79 9.65
N TRP A 26 -10.91 1.52 8.74
CA TRP A 26 -12.26 2.05 8.92
C TRP A 26 -13.34 1.15 8.31
N ILE A 27 -14.58 1.65 8.29
CA ILE A 27 -15.76 0.91 7.84
C ILE A 27 -15.67 0.64 6.33
N ASP A 28 -15.47 -0.64 5.98
CA ASP A 28 -15.69 -1.19 4.63
C ASP A 28 -16.79 -2.25 4.70
N THR A 29 -18.03 -1.82 4.52
CA THR A 29 -19.20 -2.70 4.68
C THR A 29 -19.17 -3.80 3.63
N SER A 30 -19.28 -5.05 4.08
CA SER A 30 -19.21 -6.24 3.23
C SER A 30 -17.89 -6.35 2.43
N SER A 31 -16.83 -5.67 2.88
CA SER A 31 -15.54 -5.63 2.19
C SER A 31 -15.64 -5.17 0.73
N ALA A 32 -16.60 -4.28 0.44
CA ALA A 32 -16.91 -3.89 -0.93
C ALA A 32 -15.75 -3.15 -1.60
N ALA A 33 -15.12 -2.21 -0.89
CA ALA A 33 -13.95 -1.48 -1.40
C ALA A 33 -12.75 -2.41 -1.52
N ALA A 34 -12.53 -3.30 -0.55
CA ALA A 34 -11.44 -4.28 -0.57
C ALA A 34 -11.56 -5.22 -1.78
N ALA A 35 -12.74 -5.77 -2.03
CA ALA A 35 -12.99 -6.64 -3.17
C ALA A 35 -12.81 -5.90 -4.51
N ALA A 36 -13.23 -4.63 -4.58
CA ALA A 36 -13.04 -3.80 -5.77
C ALA A 36 -11.55 -3.57 -6.06
N ILE A 37 -10.76 -3.15 -5.07
CA ILE A 37 -9.35 -2.87 -5.29
C ILE A 37 -8.53 -4.14 -5.58
N GLU A 38 -8.90 -5.29 -5.01
CA GLU A 38 -8.30 -6.59 -5.34
C GLU A 38 -8.50 -6.92 -6.83
N LEU A 39 -9.71 -6.73 -7.34
CA LEU A 39 -10.01 -6.92 -8.76
C LEU A 39 -9.23 -5.93 -9.62
N VAL A 40 -9.21 -4.64 -9.29
CA VAL A 40 -8.44 -3.64 -10.06
C VAL A 40 -6.95 -3.98 -10.08
N THR A 41 -6.38 -4.39 -8.94
CA THR A 41 -4.97 -4.81 -8.84
C THR A 41 -4.66 -5.96 -9.80
N LYS A 42 -5.54 -6.96 -9.84
CA LYS A 42 -5.40 -8.12 -10.72
C LYS A 42 -5.52 -7.73 -12.20
N GLU A 43 -6.56 -7.00 -12.58
CA GLU A 43 -6.82 -6.64 -13.98
C GLU A 43 -5.77 -5.69 -14.55
N THR A 44 -5.17 -4.83 -13.72
CA THR A 44 -4.10 -3.91 -14.13
C THR A 44 -2.70 -4.51 -14.02
N SER A 45 -2.58 -5.74 -13.51
CA SER A 45 -1.31 -6.39 -13.18
C SER A 45 -0.38 -5.48 -12.37
N ALA A 46 -0.95 -4.75 -11.41
CA ALA A 46 -0.22 -3.72 -10.67
C ALA A 46 0.90 -4.33 -9.83
N ILE A 47 2.09 -3.73 -9.91
CA ILE A 47 3.27 -4.14 -9.17
C ILE A 47 3.66 -3.08 -8.15
N LYS A 48 4.04 -3.50 -6.94
CA LYS A 48 4.48 -2.58 -5.89
C LYS A 48 5.72 -1.78 -6.34
N ILE A 49 5.64 -0.47 -6.20
CA ILE A 49 6.74 0.48 -6.49
C ILE A 49 7.15 1.31 -5.27
N ILE A 50 6.28 1.44 -4.26
CA ILE A 50 6.58 2.18 -3.02
C ILE A 50 6.08 1.39 -1.81
N ASP A 51 6.88 1.37 -0.74
CA ASP A 51 6.54 0.82 0.56
C ASP A 51 6.71 1.91 1.63
N PHE A 52 5.65 2.23 2.38
CA PHE A 52 5.70 3.30 3.38
C PHE A 52 6.40 2.83 4.66
N ASP A 53 6.99 3.78 5.39
CA ASP A 53 7.71 3.49 6.61
C ASP A 53 6.77 3.08 7.75
N ILE A 54 6.85 1.82 8.14
CA ILE A 54 6.03 1.22 9.19
C ILE A 54 6.27 1.85 10.56
N ASP A 55 7.51 2.23 10.86
CA ASP A 55 7.86 2.81 12.16
C ASP A 55 7.29 4.23 12.30
N THR A 56 7.03 4.89 11.17
CA THR A 56 6.45 6.24 11.14
C THR A 56 4.93 6.21 11.22
N PHE A 57 4.27 5.30 10.50
CA PHE A 57 2.83 5.37 10.27
C PHE A 57 1.99 4.32 11.01
N VAL A 58 2.56 3.22 11.50
CA VAL A 58 1.80 2.07 12.03
C VAL A 58 2.02 1.89 13.54
N ASP A 59 0.94 1.70 14.30
CA ASP A 59 1.01 1.26 15.69
C ASP A 59 1.04 -0.27 15.75
N PHE A 60 2.20 -0.85 16.07
CA PHE A 60 2.40 -2.30 16.10
C PHE A 60 1.58 -3.04 17.16
N ARG A 61 1.05 -2.33 18.16
CA ARG A 61 0.15 -2.93 19.17
C ARG A 61 -1.28 -3.02 18.65
N ALA A 62 -1.71 -2.03 17.88
CA ALA A 62 -3.00 -2.03 17.21
C ALA A 62 -3.00 -3.00 16.02
N ARG A 63 -1.91 -3.02 15.24
CA ARG A 63 -1.74 -3.85 14.05
C ARG A 63 -0.50 -4.73 14.18
N ARG A 64 -0.71 -5.93 14.72
CA ARG A 64 0.36 -6.91 14.88
C ARG A 64 0.68 -7.58 13.53
N PRO A 65 1.95 -7.88 13.25
CA PRO A 65 2.32 -8.64 12.07
C PRO A 65 1.81 -10.07 12.18
N ILE A 66 1.56 -10.69 11.04
CA ILE A 66 1.29 -12.13 10.96
C ILE A 66 2.62 -12.86 11.03
N MET A 67 2.74 -13.81 11.95
CA MET A 67 3.92 -14.66 12.09
C MET A 67 3.68 -16.01 11.39
N GLU A 68 4.53 -16.35 10.43
CA GLU A 68 4.54 -17.66 9.81
C GLU A 68 5.47 -18.60 10.58
N LEU A 69 4.91 -19.69 11.09
CA LEU A 69 5.66 -20.77 11.76
C LEU A 69 5.73 -22.00 10.86
N ARG A 70 6.93 -22.53 10.66
CA ARG A 70 7.15 -23.82 9.99
C ARG A 70 7.99 -24.70 10.90
N GLU A 71 7.48 -25.88 11.23
CA GLU A 71 8.14 -26.85 12.10
C GLU A 71 8.59 -26.25 13.46
N GLY A 72 7.77 -25.34 14.01
CA GLY A 72 8.06 -24.67 15.29
C GLY A 72 9.06 -23.51 15.19
N VAL A 73 9.57 -23.19 13.99
CA VAL A 73 10.49 -22.07 13.74
C VAL A 73 9.73 -20.91 13.10
N ASN A 74 9.96 -19.70 13.60
CA ASN A 74 9.52 -18.48 12.93
C ASN A 74 10.33 -18.29 11.64
N THR A 75 9.65 -18.41 10.50
CA THR A 75 10.28 -18.25 9.19
C THR A 75 10.06 -16.87 8.60
N LYS A 76 9.00 -16.16 9.00
CA LYS A 76 8.63 -14.88 8.41
C LYS A 76 7.69 -14.08 9.31
N LEU A 77 7.91 -12.77 9.36
CA LEU A 77 6.92 -11.80 9.80
C LEU A 77 6.37 -11.07 8.58
N VAL A 78 5.06 -11.09 8.41
CA VAL A 78 4.34 -10.36 7.37
C VAL A 78 3.73 -9.13 8.01
N TRP A 79 4.34 -7.99 7.71
CA TRP A 79 3.82 -6.68 8.10
C TRP A 79 2.78 -6.22 7.09
N SER A 80 1.71 -5.61 7.58
CA SER A 80 0.75 -4.89 6.75
C SER A 80 1.16 -3.43 6.76
N THR A 81 1.48 -2.88 5.59
CA THR A 81 2.07 -1.55 5.43
C THR A 81 1.32 -0.85 4.31
N PRO A 82 1.12 0.48 4.38
CA PRO A 82 0.65 1.21 3.21
C PRO A 82 1.65 1.04 2.08
N GLU A 83 1.19 0.86 0.85
CA GLU A 83 2.02 0.70 -0.33
C GLU A 83 1.38 1.33 -1.56
N ILE A 84 2.20 1.72 -2.54
CA ILE A 84 1.72 2.12 -3.87
C ILE A 84 2.18 1.09 -4.89
N ALA A 85 1.22 0.56 -5.65
CA ALA A 85 1.46 -0.27 -6.81
C ALA A 85 1.14 0.49 -8.11
N LEU A 86 1.84 0.16 -9.19
CA LEU A 86 1.63 0.70 -10.52
C LEU A 86 1.20 -0.42 -11.46
N GLY A 87 0.06 -0.23 -12.12
CA GLY A 87 -0.41 -1.07 -13.21
C GLY A 87 -0.86 -0.22 -14.41
N ARG A 88 -1.47 -0.89 -15.39
CA ARG A 88 -2.07 -0.22 -16.56
C ARG A 88 -3.46 -0.74 -16.82
N ASP A 89 -4.38 0.16 -17.19
CA ASP A 89 -5.73 -0.24 -17.60
C ASP A 89 -5.76 -0.77 -19.04
N ILE A 90 -6.95 -1.16 -19.51
CA ILE A 90 -7.17 -1.67 -20.86
C ILE A 90 -6.90 -0.64 -21.98
N ASN A 91 -6.74 0.65 -21.64
CA ASN A 91 -6.44 1.74 -22.55
C ASN A 91 -4.99 2.21 -22.44
N ASP A 92 -4.11 1.43 -21.78
CA ASP A 92 -2.70 1.75 -21.51
C ASP A 92 -2.51 2.99 -20.62
N LYS A 93 -3.52 3.37 -19.83
CA LYS A 93 -3.40 4.45 -18.85
C LYS A 93 -2.68 3.93 -17.60
N ASP A 94 -1.66 4.68 -17.15
CA ASP A 94 -0.97 4.39 -15.89
C ASP A 94 -1.93 4.56 -14.69
N ILE A 95 -2.08 3.53 -13.88
CA ILE A 95 -2.92 3.52 -12.67
C ILE A 95 -2.04 3.24 -11.45
N LEU A 96 -2.07 4.15 -10.48
CA LEU A 96 -1.48 3.97 -9.16
C LEU A 96 -2.55 3.48 -8.19
N LEU A 97 -2.22 2.47 -7.40
CA LEU A 97 -3.08 1.90 -6.37
C LEU A 97 -2.42 2.10 -5.01
N LEU A 98 -2.98 2.97 -4.18
CA LEU A 98 -2.58 3.11 -2.77
C LEU A 98 -3.43 2.16 -1.93
N THR A 99 -2.78 1.13 -1.39
CA THR A 99 -3.42 0.06 -0.61
C THR A 99 -2.71 -0.20 0.71
N GLY A 100 -3.34 -0.97 1.59
CA GLY A 100 -2.80 -1.33 2.90
C GLY A 100 -3.61 -0.79 4.07
N PRO A 101 -3.08 -0.81 5.31
CA PRO A 101 -3.72 -0.21 6.45
C PRO A 101 -3.72 1.31 6.38
N GLU A 102 -4.77 1.94 6.89
CA GLU A 102 -4.76 3.37 7.18
C GLU A 102 -3.64 3.71 8.17
N PRO A 103 -3.00 4.88 8.08
CA PRO A 103 -1.99 5.27 9.05
C PRO A 103 -2.63 5.41 10.43
N ASP A 104 -1.99 4.85 11.46
CA ASP A 104 -2.43 5.00 12.85
C ASP A 104 -2.03 6.37 13.41
N THR A 105 -0.95 6.96 12.89
CA THR A 105 -0.41 8.24 13.33
C THR A 105 0.06 9.09 12.14
N HIS A 106 0.35 10.37 12.38
CA HIS A 106 0.96 11.28 11.39
C HIS A 106 0.16 11.45 10.07
N TRP A 107 -1.17 11.49 10.13
CA TRP A 107 -2.05 11.64 8.96
C TRP A 107 -1.68 12.79 8.01
N ASN A 108 -1.37 13.97 8.55
CA ASN A 108 -0.98 15.13 7.72
C ASN A 108 0.33 14.85 6.96
N LEU A 109 1.34 14.31 7.64
CA LEU A 109 2.60 13.92 7.01
C LEU A 109 2.38 12.83 5.95
N PHE A 110 1.49 11.86 6.23
CA PHE A 110 1.16 10.79 5.26
C PHE A 110 0.53 11.37 4.00
N ALA A 111 -0.46 12.26 4.14
CA ALA A 111 -1.13 12.92 3.03
C ALA A 111 -0.18 13.82 2.22
N GLU A 112 0.64 14.63 2.90
CA GLU A 112 1.67 15.46 2.26
C GLU A 112 2.69 14.60 1.50
N THR A 113 3.14 13.50 2.11
CA THR A 113 4.08 12.56 1.48
C THR A 113 3.50 11.97 0.19
N ILE A 114 2.21 11.59 0.20
CA ILE A 114 1.53 11.07 -1.00
C ILE A 114 1.38 12.14 -2.07
N ALA A 115 1.06 13.38 -1.69
CA ALA A 115 0.89 14.49 -2.63
C ALA A 115 2.22 14.92 -3.30
N ASP A 116 3.35 14.69 -2.63
CA ASP A 116 4.70 14.97 -3.13
C ASP A 116 5.27 13.87 -4.05
N ILE A 117 4.66 12.68 -4.06
CA ILE A 117 5.03 11.54 -4.92
C ILE A 117 4.47 11.76 -6.32
#